data_AF-A0A4Q3JT90-F1
#
_entry.id   AF-A0A4Q3JT90-F1
#
_cell.length_a   1.000
_cell.length_b   1.000
_cell.length_c   1.000
_cell.angle_alpha   90.00
_cell.angle_beta   90.00
_cell.angle_gamma   90.00
#
_symmetry.space_group_name_H-M   'P 1'
#
loop_
_entity.id
_entity.type
_entity.pdbx_description
1 polymer ?
#
loop_
_entity_poly.entity_id
_entity_poly.type
_entity_poly.pdbx_seq_one_letter_code
_entity_poly.pdbx_strand_id
1 'polypeptide(L)'
;RDVIPAGPYAAAVYGTSGVVLTLACLALASGGLAFSAPPHSLVAIVALAIIPTLGGHTLVQWSARHVPAAVVALVSPGETIGSLLIGAALLGQAPTRHEAAGAALVLAGVAATLVAQRRGA
;
A
#
# COMPACT_ATOMS: atom_id res chain seq x y z
N ARG A 1 -20.98 -0.71 17.33
CA ARG A 1 -19.92 -0.55 16.30
C ARG A 1 -18.64 -0.25 17.08
N ASP A 2 -18.18 -1.23 17.86
CA ASP A 2 -17.10 -1.07 18.84
C ASP A 2 -15.76 -1.22 18.12
N VAL A 3 -15.46 -0.24 17.27
CA VAL A 3 -14.29 -0.26 16.42
C VAL A 3 -13.12 0.26 17.25
N ILE A 4 -12.23 -0.65 17.66
CA ILE A 4 -10.95 -0.38 18.31
C ILE A 4 -10.33 0.90 17.70
N PRO A 5 -9.89 1.88 18.49
CA PRO A 5 -9.32 3.12 17.96
C PRO A 5 -8.15 2.82 17.01
N ALA A 6 -7.95 3.66 15.98
CA ALA A 6 -6.99 3.36 14.92
C ALA A 6 -5.55 3.21 15.44
N GLY A 7 -5.18 3.98 16.47
CA GLY A 7 -3.88 3.91 17.14
C GLY A 7 -3.55 2.53 17.73
N PRO A 8 -4.31 2.00 18.69
CA PRO A 8 -4.05 0.68 19.28
C PRO A 8 -4.16 -0.47 18.27
N TYR A 9 -5.03 -0.35 17.27
CA TYR A 9 -5.08 -1.33 16.17
C TYR A 9 -3.80 -1.32 15.33
N ALA A 10 -3.36 -0.14 14.88
CA ALA A 10 -2.13 0.02 14.12
C ALA A 10 -0.90 -0.44 14.93
N ALA A 11 -0.82 -0.08 16.22
CA ALA A 11 0.25 -0.51 17.11
C ALA A 11 0.32 -2.03 17.26
N ALA A 12 -0.82 -2.71 17.38
CA ALA A 12 -0.87 -4.17 17.47
C ALA A 12 -0.44 -4.84 16.16
N VAL A 13 -0.92 -4.36 15.01
CA VAL A 13 -0.56 -4.91 13.69
C VAL A 13 0.93 -4.69 13.42
N TYR A 14 1.43 -3.46 13.52
CA TYR A 14 2.83 -3.17 13.25
C TYR A 14 3.78 -3.84 14.26
N GLY A 15 3.38 -3.89 15.54
CA GLY A 15 4.15 -4.57 16.58
C GLY A 15 4.26 -6.08 16.33
N THR A 16 3.14 -6.74 16.03
CA THR A 16 3.15 -8.19 15.75
C THR A 16 3.91 -8.51 14.46
N SER A 17 3.72 -7.75 13.38
CA SER A 17 4.51 -7.91 12.16
C SER A 17 6.00 -7.72 12.40
N GLY A 18 6.41 -6.70 13.17
CA GLY A 18 7.81 -6.44 13.51
C GLY A 18 8.45 -7.57 14.31
N VAL A 19 7.74 -8.12 15.30
CA VAL A 19 8.22 -9.27 16.09
C VAL A 19 8.39 -10.50 15.21
N VAL A 20 7.37 -10.85 14.41
CA VAL A 20 7.42 -12.02 13.52
C VAL A 20 8.57 -11.89 12.50
N LEU A 21 8.73 -10.71 11.89
CA LEU A 21 9.79 -10.49 10.91
C LEU A 21 11.18 -10.56 11.55
N THR A 22 11.33 -10.03 12.77
CA THR A 22 12.59 -10.11 13.53
C THR A 22 12.94 -11.55 13.85
N LEU A 23 11.99 -12.34 14.34
CA LEU A 23 12.20 -13.77 14.63
C LEU A 23 12.56 -14.55 13.37
N ALA A 24 11.89 -14.27 12.24
CA ALA A 24 12.21 -14.88 10.96
C ALA A 24 13.64 -14.53 10.51
N CYS A 25 14.05 -13.26 10.59
CA CYS A 25 15.41 -12.84 10.26
C CYS A 25 16.47 -13.53 11.14
N LEU A 26 16.22 -13.65 12.45
CA LEU A 26 17.13 -14.35 13.37
C LEU A 26 17.24 -15.85 13.04
N ALA A 27 16.13 -16.50 12.69
CA ALA A 27 16.10 -17.90 12.28
C ALA A 27 16.82 -18.15 10.94
N LEU A 28 16.76 -17.20 10.00
CA LEU A 28 17.48 -17.29 8.74
C LEU A 28 18.99 -17.02 8.94
N ALA A 29 19.33 -16.05 9.79
CA ALA A 29 20.73 -15.73 10.10
C ALA A 29 21.47 -16.89 10.79
N SER A 30 20.80 -17.63 11.68
CA SER A 30 21.38 -18.83 12.30
C SER A 30 21.58 -19.99 11.30
N GLY A 31 20.90 -19.96 10.16
CA GLY A 31 21.11 -20.88 9.03
C GLY A 31 22.25 -20.49 8.08
N GLY A 32 23.03 -19.45 8.39
CA GLY A 32 24.18 -19.01 7.59
C GLY A 32 23.88 -17.98 6.50
N LEU A 33 22.66 -17.45 6.45
CA LEU A 33 22.33 -16.31 5.58
C LEU A 33 22.95 -15.03 6.19
N ALA A 34 24.05 -14.57 5.61
CA ALA A 34 24.64 -13.28 5.94
C ALA A 34 23.83 -12.15 5.29
N PHE A 35 23.08 -11.40 6.11
CA PHE A 35 22.44 -10.16 5.67
C PHE A 35 23.48 -9.04 5.59
N SER A 36 24.17 -8.93 4.45
CA SER A 36 24.98 -7.75 4.12
C SER A 36 24.19 -6.87 3.14
N ALA A 37 23.34 -6.00 3.69
CA ALA A 37 22.66 -5.00 2.88
C ALA A 37 23.56 -3.77 2.73
N PRO A 38 23.85 -3.30 1.51
CA PRO A 38 24.57 -2.05 1.33
C PRO A 38 23.76 -0.87 1.90
N PRO A 39 24.42 0.21 2.35
CA PRO A 39 23.77 1.27 3.13
C PRO A 39 22.61 1.96 2.37
N HIS A 40 22.66 2.03 1.04
CA HIS A 40 21.57 2.58 0.23
C HIS A 40 20.29 1.71 0.28
N SER A 41 20.42 0.38 0.38
CA SER A 41 19.27 -0.52 0.53
C SER A 41 18.58 -0.33 1.86
N LEU A 42 19.34 -0.08 2.94
CA LEU A 42 18.77 0.23 4.25
C LEU A 42 17.95 1.52 4.21
N VAL A 43 18.46 2.56 3.55
CA VAL A 43 17.71 3.81 3.36
C VAL A 43 16.41 3.56 2.60
N ALA A 44 16.44 2.77 1.52
CA ALA A 44 15.24 2.43 0.75
C ALA A 44 14.23 1.61 1.58
N ILE A 45 14.69 0.65 2.39
CA ILE A 45 13.85 -0.16 3.28
C ILE A 45 13.17 0.73 4.33
N VAL A 46 13.93 1.64 4.95
CA VAL A 46 13.38 2.58 5.94
C VAL A 46 12.37 3.52 5.28
N ALA A 47 12.66 4.02 4.07
CA ALA A 47 11.73 4.86 3.32
C ALA A 47 10.42 4.12 2.99
N LEU A 48 10.49 2.86 2.57
CA LEU A 48 9.32 2.00 2.32
C LEU A 48 8.52 1.75 3.61
N ALA A 49 9.19 1.47 4.73
CA ALA A 49 8.52 1.24 6.00
C ALA A 49 7.76 2.49 6.49
N ILE A 50 8.32 3.69 6.30
CA ILE A 50 7.73 4.93 6.80
C ILE A 50 6.67 5.48 5.84
N ILE A 51 6.96 5.56 4.54
CA ILE A 51 6.12 6.30 3.60
C ILE A 51 4.88 5.48 3.20
N PRO A 52 4.98 4.40 2.39
CA PRO A 52 3.80 3.63 2.00
C PRO A 52 3.26 2.75 3.12
N THR A 53 4.11 2.14 3.97
CA THR A 53 3.62 1.20 4.97
C THR A 53 2.97 1.91 6.16
N LEU A 54 3.72 2.69 6.95
CA LEU A 54 3.16 3.42 8.09
C LEU A 54 2.20 4.51 7.63
N GLY A 55 2.68 5.43 6.78
CA GLY A 55 1.90 6.57 6.31
C GLY A 55 0.66 6.13 5.52
N GLY A 56 0.87 5.32 4.47
CA GLY A 56 -0.21 4.87 3.58
C GLY A 56 -1.31 4.11 4.31
N HIS A 57 -0.99 3.04 5.04
CA HIS A 57 -2.03 2.26 5.72
C HIS A 57 -2.74 3.04 6.84
N THR A 58 -2.04 3.90 7.57
CA THR A 58 -2.69 4.76 8.56
C THR A 58 -3.63 5.76 7.91
N LEU A 59 -3.29 6.32 6.75
CA LEU A 59 -4.19 7.21 5.99
C LEU A 59 -5.45 6.49 5.52
N VAL A 60 -5.32 5.25 5.04
CA VAL A 60 -6.45 4.41 4.61
C VAL A 60 -7.35 4.06 5.79
N GLN A 61 -6.76 3.65 6.92
CA GLN A 61 -7.48 3.35 8.15
C GLN A 61 -8.21 4.58 8.71
N TRP A 62 -7.60 5.76 8.61
CA TRP A 62 -8.22 7.03 8.98
C TRP A 62 -9.37 7.37 8.03
N SER A 63 -9.16 7.24 6.71
CA SER A 63 -10.17 7.50 5.68
C SER A 63 -11.39 6.61 5.82
N ALA A 64 -11.20 5.33 6.18
CA ALA A 64 -12.28 4.39 6.47
C ALA A 64 -13.22 4.82 7.59
N ARG A 65 -12.80 5.74 8.47
CA ARG A 65 -13.63 6.29 9.54
C ARG A 65 -14.38 7.55 9.15
N HIS A 66 -13.90 8.30 8.15
CA HIS A 66 -14.41 9.64 7.80
C HIS A 66 -15.08 9.69 6.43
N VAL A 67 -14.89 8.67 5.59
CA VAL A 67 -15.31 8.66 4.19
C VAL A 67 -16.08 7.37 3.89
N PRO A 68 -17.09 7.37 3.00
CA PRO A 68 -17.82 6.16 2.62
C PRO A 68 -16.89 5.03 2.16
N ALA A 69 -17.22 3.79 2.54
CA ALA A 69 -16.43 2.60 2.20
C ALA A 69 -16.20 2.46 0.69
N ALA A 70 -17.17 2.89 -0.13
CA ALA A 70 -17.05 2.84 -1.58
C ALA A 70 -15.97 3.79 -2.13
N VAL A 71 -15.65 4.90 -1.45
CA VAL A 71 -14.54 5.79 -1.81
C VAL A 71 -13.21 5.23 -1.32
N VAL A 72 -13.20 4.64 -0.13
CA VAL A 72 -12.00 3.99 0.44
C VAL A 72 -11.57 2.82 -0.43
N ALA A 73 -12.51 2.07 -1.01
CA ALA A 73 -12.23 0.99 -1.95
C ALA A 73 -11.54 1.47 -3.23
N LEU A 74 -11.63 2.76 -3.59
CA LEU A 74 -10.93 3.33 -4.74
C LEU A 74 -9.42 3.49 -4.52
N VAL A 75 -8.93 3.34 -3.28
CA VAL A 75 -7.49 3.38 -2.99
C VAL A 75 -6.75 2.28 -3.72
N SER A 76 -7.23 1.03 -3.68
CA SER A 76 -6.54 -0.11 -4.30
C SER A 76 -6.34 0.04 -5.83
N PRO A 77 -7.36 0.41 -6.62
CA PRO A 77 -7.14 0.73 -8.04
C PRO A 77 -6.29 2.00 -8.22
N GLY A 78 -6.39 2.96 -7.31
CA GLY A 78 -5.53 4.15 -7.28
C GLY A 78 -4.05 3.84 -7.06
N GLU A 79 -3.71 2.89 -6.20
CA GLU A 79 -2.33 2.42 -5.96
C GLU A 79 -1.77 1.75 -7.22
N THR A 80 -2.58 0.96 -7.91
CA THR A 80 -2.18 0.31 -9.16
C THR A 80 -1.79 1.35 -10.22
N ILE A 81 -2.67 2.33 -10.46
CA ILE A 81 -2.41 3.39 -11.44
C ILE A 81 -1.27 4.30 -10.96
N GLY A 82 -1.25 4.65 -9.67
CA GLY A 82 -0.20 5.44 -9.06
C GLY A 82 1.18 4.81 -9.21
N SER A 83 1.28 3.47 -9.04
CA SER A 83 2.53 2.74 -9.23
C SER A 83 3.04 2.79 -10.67
N LEU A 84 2.14 2.72 -11.66
CA LEU A 84 2.48 2.87 -13.08
C LEU A 84 2.98 4.29 -13.38
N LEU A 85 2.34 5.31 -12.82
CA LEU A 85 2.76 6.71 -13.00
C LEU A 85 4.11 6.99 -12.32
N ILE A 86 4.29 6.53 -11.09
CA ILE A 86 5.55 6.66 -10.36
C ILE A 86 6.66 5.88 -11.09
N GLY A 87 6.37 4.68 -11.58
CA GLY A 87 7.29 3.88 -12.40
C GLY A 87 7.73 4.59 -13.67
N ALA A 88 6.78 5.17 -14.40
CA ALA A 88 7.06 5.97 -15.58
C ALA A 88 7.89 7.22 -15.27
N ALA A 89 7.58 7.93 -14.18
CA ALA A 89 8.22 9.19 -13.81
C ALA A 89 9.62 9.01 -13.19
N LEU A 90 9.80 8.05 -12.28
CA LEU A 90 11.06 7.85 -11.55
C LEU A 90 12.02 6.89 -12.26
N LEU A 91 11.50 5.84 -12.91
CA LEU A 91 12.34 4.84 -13.58
C LEU A 91 12.42 5.03 -15.10
N GLY A 92 11.66 5.98 -15.67
CA GLY A 92 11.59 6.19 -17.12
C GLY A 92 10.99 5.00 -17.89
N GLN A 93 10.37 4.05 -17.17
CA GLN A 93 9.80 2.84 -17.73
C GLN A 93 8.37 3.13 -18.17
N ALA A 94 8.17 3.42 -19.45
CA ALA A 94 6.84 3.64 -19.99
C ALA A 94 5.99 2.36 -19.84
N PRO A 95 4.72 2.47 -19.44
CA PRO A 95 3.86 1.32 -19.27
C PRO A 95 3.70 0.58 -20.61
N THR A 96 3.80 -0.75 -20.55
CA THR A 96 3.57 -1.62 -21.70
C THR A 96 2.13 -1.51 -22.18
N ARG A 97 1.86 -1.95 -23.41
CA ARG A 97 0.49 -1.94 -23.98
C ARG A 97 -0.51 -2.70 -23.12
N HIS A 98 -0.07 -3.79 -22.47
CA HIS A 98 -0.91 -4.59 -21.58
C HIS A 98 -1.22 -3.85 -20.27
N GLU A 99 -0.22 -3.21 -19.67
CA GLU A 99 -0.41 -2.40 -18.46
C GLU A 99 -1.31 -1.19 -18.72
N ALA A 100 -1.14 -0.53 -19.86
CA ALA A 100 -2.01 0.57 -20.28
C ALA A 100 -3.46 0.11 -20.49
N ALA A 101 -3.68 -1.06 -21.09
CA ALA A 101 -5.01 -1.64 -21.25
C ALA A 101 -5.64 -1.98 -19.88
N GLY A 102 -4.85 -2.57 -18.96
CA GLY A 102 -5.28 -2.82 -17.59
C GLY A 102 -5.65 -1.53 -16.84
N ALA A 103 -4.82 -0.49 -16.93
CA ALA A 103 -5.08 0.80 -16.33
C ALA A 103 -6.36 1.45 -16.90
N ALA A 104 -6.59 1.37 -18.21
CA ALA A 104 -7.82 1.84 -18.84
C ALA A 104 -9.05 1.10 -18.34
N LEU A 105 -8.97 -0.22 -18.18
CA LEU A 105 -10.05 -1.05 -17.63
C LEU A 105 -10.37 -0.66 -16.18
N VAL A 106 -9.33 -0.47 -15.35
CA VAL A 106 -9.48 -0.02 -13.96
C VAL A 106 -10.15 1.35 -13.90
N LEU A 107 -9.69 2.32 -14.70
CA LEU A 107 -10.29 3.65 -14.78
C LEU A 107 -11.76 3.60 -15.21
N ALA A 108 -12.11 2.76 -16.18
CA ALA A 108 -13.48 2.56 -16.62
C ALA A 108 -14.37 2.00 -15.49
N GLY A 109 -13.87 1.02 -14.74
CA GLY A 109 -14.57 0.47 -13.58
C GLY A 109 -14.82 1.52 -12.49
N VAL A 110 -13.78 2.30 -12.14
CA VAL A 110 -13.90 3.40 -11.17
C VAL A 110 -14.92 4.44 -11.64
N ALA A 111 -14.86 4.87 -12.90
CA ALA A 111 -15.80 5.82 -13.47
C ALA A 111 -17.24 5.30 -13.42
N ALA A 112 -17.47 4.03 -13.77
CA ALA A 112 -18.78 3.40 -13.70
C ALA A 112 -19.32 3.36 -12.26
N THR A 113 -18.49 3.00 -11.27
CA THR A 113 -18.87 3.00 -9.86
C THR A 113 -19.23 4.40 -9.36
N LEU A 114 -18.47 5.43 -9.75
CA LEU A 114 -18.76 6.82 -9.37
C LEU A 114 -20.07 7.32 -9.99
N VAL A 115 -20.34 6.99 -11.26
CA VAL A 115 -21.59 7.34 -11.94
C VAL A 115 -22.78 6.61 -11.31
N ALA A 116 -22.64 5.32 -10.99
CA ALA A 116 -23.69 4.55 -10.33
C ALA A 116 -24.05 5.13 -8.95
N GLN A 117 -23.06 5.54 -8.16
CA GLN A 117 -23.32 6.17 -6.86
C GLN A 117 -24.02 7.52 -6.97
N ARG A 118 -23.73 8.32 -8.01
CA ARG A 118 -24.44 9.59 -8.26
C ARG A 118 -25.89 9.41 -8.72
N ARG A 119 -26.24 8.25 -9.28
CA ARG A 119 -27.60 7.93 -9.75
C ARG A 119 -28.48 7.31 -8.66
N GLY A 120 -27.88 6.74 -7.63
CA GLY A 120 -28.58 6.14 -6.48
C GLY A 120 -28.72 7.06 -5.27
N ALA A 121 -28.25 8.31 -5.37
CA ALA A 121 -28.42 9.40 -4.41
C ALA A 121 -29.38 10.44 -4.98
#